data_AF-A0A0P0HGK7-F1
#
_entry.id   AF-A0A0P0HGK7-F1
#
_cell.length_a   1.000
_cell.length_b   1.000
_cell.length_c   1.000
_cell.angle_alpha   90.00
_cell.angle_beta   90.00
_cell.angle_gamma   90.00
#
_symmetry.space_group_name_H-M   'P 1'
#
loop_
_entity.id
_entity.type
_entity.pdbx_description
1 polymer ?
#
loop_
_entity_poly.entity_id
_entity_poly.type
_entity_poly.pdbx_seq_one_letter_code
_entity_poly.pdbx_strand_id
1 'polypeptide(L)'
;VLAAMKFAGDECGAGSGGSRNIGGTNHYHVALEAELAALHGKQDAVLFTSGYSANEGALSVLAGRIDDCAVFSDQLNHASIIDGLRHSGAEKFIYRHNDCAHLEKLLSGVDPQRPKLVVTESVHSMRGDIAPLAEIADIAKRYGAVTFV
;
A
#
# COMPACT_ATOMS: atom_id res chain seq x y z
N VAL A 1 13.53 -5.30 -21.86
CA VAL A 1 12.78 -4.02 -21.73
C VAL A 1 12.64 -3.30 -23.08
N LEU A 2 13.71 -2.78 -23.69
CA LEU A 2 13.62 -1.94 -24.91
C LEU A 2 12.88 -2.59 -26.10
N ALA A 3 13.09 -3.88 -26.35
CA ALA A 3 12.38 -4.59 -27.43
C ALA A 3 10.87 -4.67 -27.20
N ALA A 4 10.44 -4.96 -25.96
CA ALA A 4 9.02 -5.01 -25.60
C ALA A 4 8.34 -3.64 -25.72
N MET A 5 9.04 -2.55 -25.35
CA MET A 5 8.52 -1.19 -25.51
C MET A 5 8.30 -0.83 -26.98
N LYS A 6 9.26 -1.15 -27.86
CA LYS A 6 9.13 -0.90 -29.31
C LYS A 6 7.95 -1.67 -29.89
N PHE A 7 7.90 -2.98 -29.62
CA PHE A 7 6.83 -3.85 -30.09
C PHE A 7 5.44 -3.34 -29.66
N ALA A 8 5.26 -3.02 -28.38
CA ALA A 8 3.99 -2.48 -27.89
C ALA A 8 3.63 -1.13 -28.54
N GLY A 9 4.63 -0.28 -28.81
CA GLY A 9 4.43 0.99 -29.52
C GLY A 9 4.00 0.80 -30.97
N ASP A 10 4.58 -0.18 -31.67
CA ASP A 10 4.23 -0.51 -33.05
C ASP A 10 2.80 -1.10 -33.14
N GLU A 11 2.42 -1.98 -32.20
CA GLU A 11 1.14 -2.68 -32.21
C GLU A 11 -0.03 -1.88 -31.62
N CYS A 12 0.22 -1.02 -30.63
CA CYS A 12 -0.83 -0.34 -29.87
C CYS A 12 -0.76 1.19 -29.95
N GLY A 13 0.26 1.75 -30.59
CA GLY A 13 0.48 3.19 -30.63
C GLY A 13 1.06 3.72 -29.30
N ALA A 14 1.02 5.05 -29.15
CA ALA A 14 1.75 5.75 -28.09
C ALA A 14 1.10 5.71 -26.70
N GLY A 15 -0.17 5.31 -26.58
CA GLY A 15 -0.89 5.35 -25.29
C GLY A 15 -2.23 4.63 -25.34
N SER A 16 -2.85 4.45 -24.17
CA SER A 16 -4.11 3.71 -24.03
C SER A 16 -5.34 4.44 -24.60
N GLY A 17 -5.27 5.77 -24.76
CA GLY A 17 -6.37 6.58 -25.30
C GLY A 17 -7.58 6.74 -24.38
N GLY A 18 -7.54 6.22 -23.15
CA GLY A 18 -8.68 6.28 -22.23
C GLY A 18 -8.36 5.82 -20.81
N SER A 19 -9.34 5.92 -19.93
CA SER A 19 -9.27 5.39 -18.56
C SER A 19 -9.52 3.87 -18.55
N ARG A 20 -9.23 3.19 -17.44
CA ARG A 20 -9.49 1.75 -17.30
C ARG A 20 -10.95 1.36 -17.61
N ASN A 21 -11.90 2.24 -17.26
CA ASN A 21 -13.33 2.03 -17.49
C ASN A 21 -13.78 2.36 -18.93
N ILE A 22 -13.08 3.26 -19.63
CA ILE A 22 -13.49 3.75 -20.95
C ILE A 22 -12.33 3.56 -21.93
N GLY A 23 -12.28 2.41 -22.60
CA GLY A 23 -11.38 2.13 -23.72
C GLY A 23 -9.87 2.03 -23.38
N GLY A 24 -9.46 2.29 -22.14
CA GLY A 24 -8.04 2.36 -21.76
C GLY A 24 -7.43 1.08 -21.19
N THR A 25 -8.23 0.04 -20.93
CA THR A 25 -7.69 -1.27 -20.53
C THR A 25 -7.30 -2.05 -21.78
N ASN A 26 -6.02 -2.44 -21.88
CA ASN A 26 -5.52 -3.29 -22.97
C ASN A 26 -4.81 -4.54 -22.40
N HIS A 27 -4.40 -5.44 -23.31
CA HIS A 27 -3.73 -6.69 -22.98
C HIS A 27 -2.53 -6.50 -22.04
N TYR A 28 -1.68 -5.50 -22.29
CA TYR A 28 -0.46 -5.29 -21.50
C TYR A 28 -0.73 -4.88 -20.05
N HIS A 29 -1.83 -4.16 -19.78
CA HIS A 29 -2.23 -3.84 -18.40
C HIS A 29 -2.61 -5.10 -17.64
N VAL A 30 -3.47 -5.94 -18.23
CA VAL A 30 -3.95 -7.18 -17.60
C VAL A 30 -2.80 -8.16 -17.40
N ALA A 31 -1.89 -8.29 -18.38
CA ALA A 31 -0.72 -9.14 -18.26
C ALA A 31 0.21 -8.66 -17.14
N LEU A 32 0.46 -7.35 -17.03
CA LEU A 32 1.29 -6.80 -15.96
C LEU A 32 0.64 -6.96 -14.58
N GLU A 33 -0.69 -6.80 -14.46
CA GLU A 33 -1.41 -7.07 -13.21
C GLU A 33 -1.26 -8.54 -12.79
N ALA A 34 -1.39 -9.49 -13.72
CA ALA A 34 -1.19 -10.91 -13.44
C ALA A 34 0.25 -11.23 -13.01
N GLU A 35 1.25 -10.67 -13.69
CA GLU A 35 2.67 -10.84 -13.33
C GLU A 35 2.99 -10.26 -11.94
N LEU A 36 2.44 -9.09 -11.60
CA LEU A 36 2.61 -8.49 -10.27
C LEU A 36 1.92 -9.31 -9.18
N ALA A 37 0.71 -9.81 -9.44
CA ALA A 37 0.01 -10.71 -8.53
C ALA A 37 0.84 -11.97 -8.26
N ALA A 38 1.39 -12.59 -9.31
CA ALA A 38 2.25 -13.76 -9.22
C ALA A 38 3.55 -13.47 -8.46
N LEU A 39 4.22 -12.35 -8.74
CA LEU A 39 5.45 -11.92 -8.07
C LEU A 39 5.27 -11.81 -6.55
N HIS A 40 4.13 -11.27 -6.11
CA HIS A 40 3.83 -11.07 -4.70
C HIS A 40 3.05 -12.24 -4.05
N GLY A 41 2.78 -13.32 -4.81
CA GLY A 41 1.98 -14.44 -4.34
C GLY A 41 0.57 -14.04 -3.87
N LYS A 42 -0.05 -13.07 -4.57
CA LYS A 42 -1.40 -12.57 -4.28
C LYS A 42 -2.39 -13.04 -5.34
N GLN A 43 -3.67 -12.98 -5.01
CA GLN A 43 -4.74 -13.38 -5.92
C GLN A 43 -4.85 -12.44 -7.12
N ASP A 44 -4.67 -11.14 -6.87
CA ASP A 44 -4.80 -10.08 -7.88
C ASP A 44 -3.85 -8.92 -7.56
N ALA A 45 -3.66 -8.05 -8.56
CA ALA A 45 -2.98 -6.76 -8.43
C ALA A 45 -3.73 -5.68 -9.21
N VAL A 46 -3.56 -4.42 -8.81
CA VAL A 46 -4.19 -3.27 -9.47
C VAL A 46 -3.11 -2.25 -9.81
N LEU A 47 -3.06 -1.85 -11.09
CA LEU A 47 -2.10 -0.86 -11.56
C LEU A 47 -2.55 0.57 -11.30
N PHE A 48 -1.59 1.38 -10.89
CA PHE A 48 -1.69 2.84 -10.83
C PHE A 48 -0.57 3.47 -11.68
N THR A 49 -0.70 4.75 -11.98
CA THR A 49 0.27 5.51 -12.79
C THR A 49 1.61 5.72 -12.09
N SER A 50 1.64 5.63 -10.75
CA SER A 50 2.86 5.75 -9.95
C SER A 50 2.68 5.08 -8.59
N GLY A 51 3.80 4.77 -7.92
CA GLY A 51 3.78 4.32 -6.52
C GLY A 51 3.21 5.36 -5.56
N TYR A 52 3.32 6.65 -5.87
CA TYR A 52 2.68 7.70 -5.09
C TYR A 52 1.15 7.56 -5.15
N SER A 53 0.58 7.49 -6.35
CA SER A 53 -0.86 7.34 -6.56
C SER A 53 -1.40 6.00 -6.06
N ALA A 54 -0.59 4.94 -6.08
CA ALA A 54 -0.96 3.65 -5.50
C ALA A 54 -1.15 3.76 -3.98
N ASN A 55 -0.17 4.33 -3.26
CA ASN A 55 -0.27 4.52 -1.81
C ASN A 55 -1.40 5.48 -1.44
N GLU A 56 -1.46 6.64 -2.09
CA GLU A 56 -2.44 7.68 -1.79
C GLU A 56 -3.88 7.19 -2.08
N GLY A 57 -4.10 6.56 -3.23
CA GLY A 57 -5.40 6.02 -3.63
C GLY A 57 -5.83 4.81 -2.79
N ALA A 58 -4.92 3.87 -2.50
CA ALA A 58 -5.26 2.70 -1.70
C ALA A 58 -5.58 3.08 -0.25
N LEU A 59 -4.74 3.91 0.39
CA LEU A 59 -4.90 4.24 1.81
C LEU A 59 -6.04 5.22 2.07
N SER A 60 -6.31 6.17 1.16
CA SER A 60 -7.48 7.05 1.28
C SER A 60 -8.79 6.26 1.29
N VAL A 61 -8.88 5.20 0.49
CA VAL A 61 -10.06 4.34 0.40
C VAL A 61 -10.11 3.31 1.54
N LEU A 62 -9.04 2.54 1.76
CA LEU A 62 -9.03 1.48 2.75
C LEU A 62 -9.24 2.03 4.16
N ALA A 63 -8.47 3.03 4.57
CA ALA A 63 -8.60 3.61 5.90
C ALA A 63 -9.88 4.45 6.04
N GLY A 64 -10.38 5.07 4.96
CA GLY A 64 -11.55 5.95 5.00
C GLY A 64 -12.89 5.23 4.90
N ARG A 65 -12.94 4.02 4.34
CA ARG A 65 -14.18 3.23 4.20
C ARG A 65 -14.37 2.16 5.27
N ILE A 66 -13.32 1.81 5.99
CA ILE A 66 -13.45 0.92 7.15
C ILE A 66 -13.96 1.78 8.31
N ASP A 67 -15.22 1.56 8.70
CA ASP A 67 -15.85 2.30 9.79
C ASP A 67 -15.01 2.19 11.07
N ASP A 68 -14.73 3.35 11.67
CA ASP A 68 -13.92 3.52 12.88
C ASP A 68 -12.55 2.80 12.82
N CYS A 69 -11.86 2.82 11.69
CA CYS A 69 -10.54 2.22 11.58
C CYS A 69 -9.46 2.98 12.37
N ALA A 70 -8.74 2.29 13.25
CA ALA A 70 -7.52 2.78 13.88
C ALA A 70 -6.31 2.50 12.98
N VAL A 71 -5.63 3.54 12.50
CA VAL A 71 -4.43 3.39 11.66
C VAL A 71 -3.15 3.59 12.49
N PHE A 72 -2.19 2.69 12.35
CA PHE A 72 -0.88 2.75 13.00
C PHE A 72 0.20 2.95 11.93
N SER A 73 0.80 4.13 11.86
CA SER A 73 1.78 4.49 10.82
C SER A 73 3.17 4.68 11.42
N ASP A 74 4.20 4.15 10.76
CA ASP A 74 5.59 4.48 11.08
C ASP A 74 5.81 5.99 10.91
N GLN A 75 6.56 6.61 11.82
CA GLN A 75 6.84 8.05 11.78
C GLN A 75 7.66 8.51 10.56
N LEU A 76 8.39 7.59 9.89
CA LEU A 76 9.20 7.87 8.70
C LEU A 76 8.61 7.28 7.41
N ASN A 77 7.32 6.92 7.41
CA ASN A 77 6.63 6.52 6.19
C ASN A 77 6.69 7.63 5.12
N HIS A 78 6.73 7.21 3.86
CA HIS A 78 6.82 8.05 2.69
C HIS A 78 5.66 9.05 2.60
N ALA A 79 5.91 10.21 2.00
CA ALA A 79 4.92 11.28 1.88
C ALA A 79 3.59 10.81 1.25
N SER A 80 3.63 9.91 0.25
CA SER A 80 2.43 9.36 -0.37
C SER A 80 1.55 8.55 0.59
N ILE A 81 2.16 7.84 1.56
CA ILE A 81 1.43 7.13 2.61
C ILE A 81 0.77 8.15 3.54
N ILE A 82 1.53 9.15 3.97
CA ILE A 82 1.04 10.21 4.86
C ILE A 82 -0.15 10.94 4.23
N ASP A 83 -0.05 11.30 2.94
CA ASP A 83 -1.10 12.03 2.24
C ASP A 83 -2.35 11.16 2.04
N GLY A 84 -2.21 9.89 1.66
CA GLY A 84 -3.33 8.94 1.61
C GLY A 84 -4.04 8.80 2.96
N LEU A 85 -3.29 8.67 4.06
CA LEU A 85 -3.84 8.59 5.40
C LEU A 85 -4.47 9.91 5.88
N ARG A 86 -3.99 11.07 5.41
CA ARG A 86 -4.65 12.36 5.66
C ARG A 86 -5.99 12.44 4.92
N HIS A 87 -6.01 12.10 3.63
CA HIS A 87 -7.23 12.11 2.82
C HIS A 87 -8.29 11.10 3.30
N SER A 88 -7.87 9.99 3.92
CA SER A 88 -8.79 9.01 4.49
C SER A 88 -9.68 9.56 5.63
N GLY A 89 -9.24 10.60 6.35
CA GLY A 89 -9.92 11.08 7.56
C GLY A 89 -9.83 10.16 8.78
N ALA A 90 -9.26 8.95 8.67
CA ALA A 90 -9.16 7.99 9.75
C ALA A 90 -8.32 8.49 10.93
N GLU A 91 -8.57 7.98 12.13
CA GLU A 91 -7.72 8.23 13.30
C GLU A 91 -6.35 7.56 13.11
N LYS A 92 -5.29 8.28 13.44
CA LYS A 92 -3.91 7.86 13.19
C LYS A 92 -3.11 7.87 14.50
N PHE A 93 -2.45 6.76 14.77
CA PHE A 93 -1.47 6.57 15.82
C PHE A 93 -0.09 6.45 15.17
N ILE A 94 0.79 7.40 15.45
CA ILE A 94 2.15 7.40 14.88
C ILE A 94 3.09 6.67 15.84
N TYR A 95 3.62 5.52 15.42
CA TYR A 95 4.61 4.79 16.21
C TYR A 95 6.03 5.22 15.84
N ARG A 96 6.97 4.99 16.77
CA ARG A 96 8.36 5.41 16.58
C ARG A 96 8.98 4.50 15.54
N HIS A 97 9.89 5.05 14.75
CA HIS A 97 10.46 4.36 13.62
C HIS A 97 11.07 3.01 14.00
N ASN A 98 10.62 1.93 13.36
CA ASN A 98 11.06 0.55 13.65
C ASN A 98 10.90 0.11 15.12
N ASP A 99 10.05 0.78 15.91
CA ASP A 99 9.84 0.48 17.33
C ASP A 99 8.58 -0.39 17.52
N CYS A 100 8.77 -1.71 17.41
CA CYS A 100 7.73 -2.71 17.62
C CYS A 100 7.08 -2.64 19.01
N ALA A 101 7.86 -2.28 20.05
CA ALA A 101 7.31 -2.12 21.39
C ALA A 101 6.37 -0.91 21.49
N HIS A 102 6.67 0.19 20.80
CA HIS A 102 5.76 1.32 20.71
C HIS A 102 4.51 0.98 19.90
N LEU A 103 4.66 0.27 18.78
CA LEU A 103 3.54 -0.22 17.99
C LEU A 103 2.60 -1.08 18.84
N GLU A 104 3.12 -2.08 19.55
CA GLU A 104 2.34 -2.97 20.42
C GLU A 104 1.65 -2.19 21.55
N LYS A 105 2.34 -1.22 22.17
CA LYS A 105 1.74 -0.35 23.17
C LYS A 105 0.52 0.41 22.62
N LEU A 106 0.64 1.00 21.42
CA LEU A 106 -0.46 1.74 20.80
C LEU A 106 -1.62 0.81 20.42
N LEU A 107 -1.33 -0.36 19.86
CA LEU A 107 -2.34 -1.37 19.53
C LEU A 107 -3.11 -1.87 20.75
N SER A 108 -2.43 -2.04 21.90
CA SER A 108 -3.07 -2.44 23.16
C SER A 108 -3.95 -1.34 23.78
N GLY A 109 -3.78 -0.09 23.34
CA GLY A 109 -4.51 1.07 23.85
C GLY A 109 -5.84 1.34 23.17
N VAL A 110 -6.17 0.63 22.08
CA VAL A 110 -7.44 0.78 21.36
C VAL A 110 -8.39 -0.39 21.67
N ASP A 111 -9.69 -0.21 21.41
CA ASP A 111 -10.69 -1.27 21.56
C ASP A 111 -10.28 -2.52 20.73
N PRO A 112 -10.20 -3.72 21.34
CA PRO A 112 -9.90 -4.96 20.63
C PRO A 112 -10.81 -5.25 19.43
N GLN A 113 -12.08 -4.81 19.45
CA GLN A 113 -13.05 -5.01 18.36
C GLN A 113 -12.93 -4.00 17.24
N ARG A 114 -12.24 -2.88 17.46
CA ARG A 114 -12.04 -1.85 16.46
C ARG A 114 -11.19 -2.39 15.31
N PRO A 115 -11.54 -2.10 14.03
CA PRO A 115 -10.68 -2.44 12.90
C PRO A 115 -9.32 -1.72 13.00
N LYS A 116 -8.24 -2.42 12.66
CA LYS A 116 -6.87 -1.90 12.80
C LYS A 116 -6.09 -2.09 11.51
N LEU A 117 -5.38 -1.05 11.10
CA LEU A 117 -4.49 -1.08 9.94
C LEU A 117 -3.09 -0.63 10.36
N VAL A 118 -2.09 -1.51 10.21
CA VAL A 118 -0.68 -1.19 10.45
C VAL A 118 -0.01 -0.90 9.12
N VAL A 119 0.64 0.26 9.00
CA VAL A 119 1.26 0.76 7.78
C VAL A 119 2.76 0.99 8.00
N THR A 120 3.59 0.38 7.17
CA THR A 120 5.05 0.49 7.23
C THR A 120 5.67 0.36 5.83
N GLU A 121 6.95 0.65 5.68
CA GLU A 121 7.71 0.36 4.47
C GLU A 121 8.70 -0.78 4.74
N SER A 122 8.98 -1.63 3.75
CA SER A 122 9.98 -2.69 3.93
C SER A 122 11.40 -2.15 4.07
N VAL A 123 11.73 -1.11 3.28
CA VAL A 123 13.05 -0.48 3.22
C VAL A 123 12.85 1.04 3.10
N HIS A 124 13.40 1.81 4.04
CA HIS A 124 13.22 3.26 4.05
C HIS A 124 14.27 3.95 3.17
N SER A 125 13.83 4.50 2.04
CA SER A 125 14.70 5.03 0.97
C SER A 125 15.79 6.00 1.41
N MET A 126 15.55 6.82 2.44
CA MET A 126 16.51 7.86 2.87
C MET A 126 17.67 7.33 3.71
N ARG A 127 17.48 6.19 4.39
CA ARG A 127 18.47 5.61 5.31
C ARG A 127 18.89 4.20 4.93
N GLY A 128 18.10 3.53 4.09
CA GLY A 128 18.34 2.16 3.65
C GLY A 128 18.13 1.12 4.74
N ASP A 129 17.53 1.49 5.88
CA ASP A 129 17.23 0.56 6.95
C ASP A 129 15.95 -0.23 6.69
N ILE A 130 15.90 -1.41 7.29
CA ILE A 130 14.94 -2.48 6.99
C ILE A 130 13.97 -2.58 8.16
N ALA A 131 12.67 -2.57 7.86
CA ALA A 131 11.65 -2.74 8.90
C ALA A 131 11.65 -4.18 9.45
N PRO A 132 11.38 -4.38 10.76
CA PRO A 132 11.23 -5.69 11.37
C PRO A 132 9.88 -6.34 10.98
N LEU A 133 9.67 -6.60 9.69
CA LEU A 133 8.38 -7.01 9.12
C LEU A 133 7.80 -8.28 9.75
N ALA A 134 8.64 -9.25 10.13
CA ALA A 134 8.18 -10.48 10.79
C ALA A 134 7.56 -10.16 12.16
N GLU A 135 8.21 -9.31 12.95
CA GLU A 135 7.71 -8.91 14.27
C GLU A 135 6.45 -8.03 14.14
N ILE A 136 6.44 -7.10 13.18
CA ILE A 136 5.26 -6.29 12.86
C ILE A 136 4.08 -7.19 12.45
N ALA A 137 4.30 -8.19 11.60
CA ALA A 137 3.26 -9.11 11.17
C ALA A 137 2.73 -9.98 12.34
N ASP A 138 3.62 -10.46 13.21
CA ASP A 138 3.23 -11.21 14.40
C ASP A 138 2.40 -10.36 15.37
N ILE A 139 2.83 -9.11 15.64
CA ILE A 139 2.08 -8.16 16.45
C ILE A 139 0.73 -7.87 15.80
N ALA A 140 0.69 -7.51 14.51
CA ALA A 140 -0.55 -7.22 13.80
C ALA A 140 -1.53 -8.39 13.89
N LYS A 141 -1.06 -9.63 13.70
CA LYS A 141 -1.87 -10.84 13.84
C LYS A 141 -2.40 -11.02 15.27
N ARG A 142 -1.59 -10.78 16.32
CA ARG A 142 -2.04 -10.86 17.73
C ARG A 142 -3.18 -9.89 18.04
N TYR A 143 -3.17 -8.70 17.44
CA TYR A 143 -4.17 -7.64 17.69
C TYR A 143 -5.29 -7.58 16.64
N GLY A 144 -5.35 -8.54 15.70
CA GLY A 144 -6.35 -8.58 14.63
C GLY A 144 -6.25 -7.41 13.64
N ALA A 145 -5.05 -6.91 13.40
CA ALA A 145 -4.79 -5.83 12.46
C ALA A 145 -4.41 -6.36 11.06
N VAL A 146 -4.85 -5.63 10.04
CA VAL A 146 -4.38 -5.81 8.66
C VAL A 146 -3.05 -5.06 8.50
N THR A 147 -2.14 -5.58 7.69
CA THR A 147 -0.86 -4.93 7.36
C THR A 147 -0.89 -4.36 5.94
N PHE A 148 -0.35 -3.15 5.79
CA PHE A 148 -0.02 -2.51 4.52
C PHE A 148 1.49 -2.26 4.50
N VAL A 149 2.17 -2.85 3.52
CA VAL A 149 3.63 -2.79 3.33
C VAL A 149 3.93 -2.44 1.88
#